data_AF-A0A3L7SAL0-F1
#
_entry.id   AF-A0A3L7SAL0-F1
#
_cell.length_a   1.000
_cell.length_b   1.000
_cell.length_c   1.000
_cell.angle_alpha   90.00
_cell.angle_beta   90.00
_cell.angle_gamma   90.00
#
_symmetry.space_group_name_H-M   'P 1'
#
loop_
_entity.id
_entity.type
_entity.pdbx_description
1 polymer ?
#
loop_
_entity_poly.entity_id
_entity_poly.type
_entity_poly.pdbx_seq_one_letter_code
_entity_poly.pdbx_strand_id
1 'polypeptide(L)'
;MRHAGPRLVAGAALGRLTADGVLTMNGYLGIDVGTQGLSVIFTNEALHILGTGEAGYGMVPGLPPECQEQLPGEWERALVDALADLRRTLAAAGVEMRVQAIGISGQMHGEVLCDAAAAPLGPARLWCDGRNEAEGHELTELLGTKMPKRITAARWLWTIRNQPDKAARAAHMTTPAGWIARRLTGEWTLGIGDASGMFPIDQATLDYDARRLADFDALVART
;
A
#
# COMPACT_ATOMS: atom_id res chain seq x y z
N MET A 1 12.83 4.94 26.37
CA MET A 1 12.19 6.27 26.32
C MET A 1 10.73 6.11 26.70
N ARG A 2 10.19 7.01 27.52
CA ARG A 2 8.91 6.84 28.21
C ARG A 2 7.75 6.89 27.20
N HIS A 3 6.92 5.84 27.17
CA HIS A 3 5.62 5.85 26.50
C HIS A 3 4.73 6.92 27.15
N ALA A 4 4.45 8.00 26.44
CA ALA A 4 3.35 8.87 26.76
C ALA A 4 2.07 8.16 26.29
N GLY A 5 1.19 7.80 27.22
CA GLY A 5 -0.13 7.26 26.90
C GLY A 5 -0.98 8.26 26.11
N PRO A 6 -2.03 7.78 25.41
CA PRO A 6 -2.86 8.64 24.56
C PRO A 6 -3.53 9.74 25.41
N ARG A 7 -3.32 11.00 25.01
CA ARG A 7 -4.02 12.17 25.55
C ARG A 7 -5.13 12.54 24.57
N LEU A 8 -6.38 12.53 25.04
CA LEU A 8 -7.52 13.12 24.33
C LEU A 8 -7.26 14.62 24.11
N VAL A 9 -7.24 15.05 22.85
CA VAL A 9 -7.28 16.48 22.50
C VAL A 9 -8.74 16.89 22.44
N ALA A 10 -9.19 17.64 23.44
CA ALA A 10 -10.56 18.14 23.51
C ALA A 10 -10.77 19.24 22.45
N GLY A 11 -11.55 18.91 21.41
CA GLY A 11 -12.03 19.84 20.40
C GLY A 11 -13.35 19.34 19.81
N ALA A 12 -14.45 19.98 20.21
CA ALA A 12 -15.83 19.54 20.04
C ALA A 12 -16.23 19.26 18.58
N ALA A 13 -16.64 18.01 18.32
CA ALA A 13 -17.55 17.66 17.26
C ALA A 13 -18.76 16.97 17.91
N LEU A 14 -19.97 17.29 17.44
CA LEU A 14 -21.26 16.86 18.00
C LEU A 14 -21.47 15.35 17.81
N GLY A 15 -20.96 14.57 18.76
CA GLY A 15 -21.32 13.15 18.85
C GLY A 15 -22.73 12.96 19.33
N ARG A 16 -23.32 11.84 18.93
CA ARG A 16 -24.58 11.39 19.52
C ARG A 16 -24.25 10.53 20.71
N LEU A 17 -24.69 10.95 21.90
CA LEU A 17 -24.67 10.07 23.07
C LEU A 17 -25.72 8.99 22.87
N THR A 18 -25.34 7.72 22.99
CA THR A 18 -26.29 6.61 23.09
C THR A 18 -26.87 6.55 24.51
N ALA A 19 -27.96 5.79 24.67
CA ALA A 19 -28.63 5.62 25.98
C ALA A 19 -27.68 5.04 27.06
N ASP A 20 -26.62 4.33 26.65
CA ASP A 20 -25.64 3.71 27.53
C ASP A 20 -24.40 4.59 27.79
N GLY A 21 -24.44 5.86 27.37
CA GLY A 21 -23.37 6.83 27.61
C GLY A 21 -22.17 6.73 26.65
N VAL A 22 -22.29 5.97 25.56
CA VAL A 22 -21.26 5.88 24.51
C VAL A 22 -21.42 7.03 23.52
N LEU A 23 -20.31 7.68 23.17
CA LEU A 23 -20.31 8.76 22.19
C LEU A 23 -20.07 8.18 20.79
N THR A 24 -21.12 8.14 19.96
CA THR A 24 -20.96 7.80 18.54
C THR A 24 -20.36 9.00 17.78
N MET A 25 -19.22 8.78 17.13
CA MET A 25 -18.45 9.77 16.38
C MET A 25 -18.44 9.44 14.89
N ASN A 26 -18.94 10.36 14.05
CA ASN A 26 -18.72 10.31 12.61
C ASN A 26 -17.29 10.77 12.28
N GLY A 27 -16.66 10.16 11.29
CA GLY A 27 -15.28 10.44 11.01
C GLY A 27 -14.66 9.69 9.85
N TYR A 28 -13.33 9.79 9.74
CA TYR A 28 -12.56 9.20 8.65
C TYR A 28 -11.50 8.26 9.19
N LEU A 29 -11.33 7.12 8.50
CA LEU A 29 -10.32 6.11 8.80
C LEU A 29 -9.12 6.31 7.88
N GLY A 30 -7.93 6.50 8.44
CA GLY A 30 -6.67 6.43 7.70
C GLY A 30 -6.02 5.07 7.90
N ILE A 31 -5.49 4.48 6.82
CA ILE A 31 -4.72 3.23 6.82
C ILE A 31 -3.36 3.52 6.21
N ASP A 32 -2.28 3.14 6.89
CA ASP A 32 -0.91 3.24 6.36
C ASP A 32 -0.23 1.86 6.36
N VAL A 33 0.07 1.34 5.17
CA VAL A 33 0.74 0.06 4.95
C VAL A 33 2.27 0.28 4.90
N GLY A 34 2.88 0.43 6.07
CA GLY A 34 4.32 0.67 6.21
C GLY A 34 5.21 -0.56 5.98
N THR A 35 6.53 -0.38 6.02
CA THR A 35 7.45 -1.52 5.84
C THR A 35 7.56 -2.40 7.08
N GLN A 36 7.41 -1.85 8.29
CA GLN A 36 7.61 -2.55 9.56
C GLN A 36 6.30 -2.93 10.27
N GLY A 37 5.17 -2.50 9.71
CA GLY A 37 3.87 -2.65 10.32
C GLY A 37 2.84 -1.79 9.62
N LEU A 38 1.57 -2.01 9.97
CA LEU A 38 0.43 -1.26 9.49
C LEU A 38 -0.14 -0.46 10.65
N SER A 39 -0.42 0.81 10.37
CA SER A 39 -1.04 1.73 11.32
C SER A 39 -2.40 2.16 10.79
N VAL A 40 -3.36 2.35 11.71
CA VAL A 40 -4.65 2.95 11.42
C VAL A 40 -4.92 4.10 12.37
N ILE A 41 -5.61 5.12 11.88
CA ILE A 41 -6.09 6.24 12.68
C ILE A 41 -7.57 6.47 12.42
N PHE A 42 -8.33 6.85 13.45
CA PHE A 42 -9.67 7.38 13.29
C PHE A 42 -9.70 8.85 13.69
N THR A 43 -10.27 9.67 12.81
CA THR A 43 -10.43 11.12 13.05
C THR A 43 -11.91 11.47 13.13
N ASN A 44 -12.26 12.57 13.80
CA ASN A 44 -13.58 13.17 13.62
C ASN A 44 -13.66 13.97 12.31
N GLU A 45 -14.83 14.57 12.01
CA GLU A 45 -15.04 15.38 10.81
C GLU A 45 -14.15 16.64 10.74
N ALA A 46 -13.61 17.10 11.88
CA ALA A 46 -12.64 18.20 11.95
C ALA A 46 -11.18 17.72 11.82
N LEU A 47 -10.95 16.45 11.46
CA LEU A 47 -9.64 15.79 11.34
C LEU A 47 -8.84 15.68 12.65
N HIS A 48 -9.48 15.82 13.81
CA HIS A 48 -8.85 15.50 15.09
C HIS A 48 -8.79 13.99 15.28
N ILE A 49 -7.59 13.47 15.57
CA ILE A 49 -7.37 12.04 15.85
C ILE A 49 -8.05 11.68 17.17
N LEU A 50 -8.96 10.73 17.12
CA LEU A 50 -9.69 10.19 18.27
C LEU A 50 -9.11 8.86 18.77
N GLY A 51 -8.42 8.13 17.90
CA GLY A 51 -7.79 6.87 18.25
C GLY A 51 -6.83 6.39 17.17
N THR A 52 -5.92 5.52 17.58
CA THR A 52 -4.94 4.85 16.72
C THR A 52 -4.92 3.36 17.03
N GLY A 53 -4.45 2.57 16.08
CA GLY A 53 -4.16 1.16 16.27
C GLY A 53 -3.03 0.71 15.34
N GLU A 54 -2.26 -0.27 15.77
CA GLU A 54 -1.07 -0.72 15.03
C GLU A 54 -0.94 -2.24 15.07
N ALA A 55 -0.34 -2.82 14.03
CA ALA A 55 0.01 -4.23 13.98
C ALA A 55 1.28 -4.47 13.15
N GLY A 56 2.12 -5.38 13.62
CA GLY A 56 3.39 -5.73 12.96
C GLY A 56 3.29 -6.91 11.99
N TYR A 57 4.23 -6.95 11.05
CA TYR A 57 4.52 -8.08 10.17
C TYR A 57 6.00 -8.10 9.81
N GLY A 58 6.50 -9.28 9.45
CA GLY A 58 7.90 -9.50 9.11
C GLY A 58 8.17 -9.56 7.60
N MET A 59 9.45 -9.57 7.26
CA MET A 59 9.92 -9.97 5.94
C MET A 59 9.85 -11.48 5.77
N VAL A 60 9.79 -11.96 4.53
CA VAL A 60 9.98 -13.37 4.22
C VAL A 60 11.38 -13.80 4.67
N PRO A 61 11.51 -14.84 5.52
CA PRO A 61 12.80 -15.26 6.06
C PRO A 61 13.62 -16.06 5.03
N GLY A 62 14.94 -16.09 5.22
CA GLY A 62 15.84 -16.96 4.45
C GLY A 62 16.10 -16.52 3.01
N LEU A 63 15.72 -15.30 2.64
CA LEU A 63 16.02 -14.74 1.33
C LEU A 63 17.48 -14.24 1.25
N PRO A 64 18.08 -14.19 0.04
CA PRO A 64 19.36 -13.53 -0.18
C PRO A 64 19.36 -12.06 0.30
N PRO A 65 20.50 -11.48 0.68
CA PRO A 65 20.57 -10.14 1.28
C PRO A 65 19.91 -9.00 0.46
N GLU A 66 19.97 -9.10 -0.86
CA GLU A 66 19.39 -8.15 -1.82
C GLU A 66 17.88 -8.32 -2.02
N CYS A 67 17.31 -9.41 -1.52
CA CYS A 67 15.91 -9.77 -1.68
C CYS A 67 15.10 -9.29 -0.48
N GLN A 68 14.09 -8.45 -0.72
CA GLN A 68 13.24 -7.89 0.33
C GLN A 68 11.77 -8.09 -0.07
N GLU A 69 11.12 -9.04 0.58
CA GLU A 69 9.76 -9.46 0.23
C GLU A 69 8.85 -9.56 1.45
N GLN A 70 7.56 -9.31 1.24
CA GLN A 70 6.49 -9.47 2.23
C GLN A 70 5.34 -10.27 1.63
N LEU A 71 4.59 -10.97 2.46
CA LEU A 71 3.38 -11.67 2.03
C LEU A 71 2.19 -10.70 2.03
N PRO A 72 1.44 -10.54 0.92
CA PRO A 72 0.26 -9.67 0.90
C PRO A 72 -0.79 -10.04 1.95
N GLY A 73 -0.91 -11.33 2.28
CA GLY A 73 -1.81 -11.82 3.33
C GLY A 73 -1.43 -11.34 4.75
N GLU A 74 -0.16 -11.04 5.01
CA GLU A 74 0.28 -10.48 6.29
C GLU A 74 -0.20 -9.03 6.46
N TRP A 75 -0.30 -8.26 5.38
CA TRP A 75 -0.89 -6.91 5.42
C TRP A 75 -2.38 -6.95 5.72
N GLU A 76 -3.11 -7.93 5.16
CA GLU A 76 -4.53 -8.15 5.46
C GLU A 76 -4.75 -8.53 6.92
N ARG A 77 -3.95 -9.47 7.43
CA ARG A 77 -3.98 -9.86 8.85
C ARG A 77 -3.69 -8.65 9.74
N ALA A 78 -2.65 -7.90 9.43
CA ALA A 78 -2.27 -6.71 10.20
C ALA A 78 -3.32 -5.61 10.14
N LEU A 79 -4.05 -5.44 9.03
CA LEU A 79 -5.18 -4.51 8.97
C LEU A 79 -6.27 -4.90 9.97
N VAL A 80 -6.62 -6.18 10.04
CA VAL A 80 -7.61 -6.68 11.01
C VAL A 80 -7.13 -6.44 12.44
N ASP A 81 -5.87 -6.77 12.74
CA ASP A 81 -5.28 -6.62 14.07
C ASP A 81 -5.19 -5.13 14.48
N ALA A 82 -4.77 -4.25 13.59
CA ALA A 82 -4.69 -2.81 13.83
C ALA A 82 -6.08 -2.18 14.03
N LEU A 83 -7.10 -2.64 13.29
CA LEU A 83 -8.49 -2.22 13.51
C LEU A 83 -9.04 -2.71 14.85
N ALA A 84 -8.65 -3.91 15.30
CA ALA A 84 -9.00 -4.40 16.62
C ALA A 84 -8.32 -3.57 17.73
N ASP A 85 -7.08 -3.16 17.52
CA ASP A 85 -6.34 -2.28 18.43
C ASP A 85 -6.97 -0.88 18.50
N LEU A 86 -7.29 -0.28 17.36
CA LEU A 86 -8.03 0.98 17.27
C LEU A 86 -9.35 0.93 18.03
N ARG A 87 -10.13 -0.15 17.88
CA ARG A 87 -11.39 -0.33 18.60
C ARG A 87 -11.19 -0.36 20.11
N ARG A 88 -10.11 -0.98 20.61
CA ARG A 88 -9.78 -0.95 22.04
C ARG A 88 -9.45 0.47 22.51
N THR A 89 -8.65 1.20 21.73
CA THR A 89 -8.30 2.60 22.01
C THR A 89 -9.55 3.49 22.11
N LEU A 90 -10.48 3.36 21.16
CA LEU A 90 -11.72 4.13 21.14
C LEU A 90 -12.69 3.72 22.27
N ALA A 91 -12.83 2.43 22.53
CA ALA A 91 -13.68 1.93 23.61
C ALA A 91 -13.21 2.43 24.99
N ALA A 92 -11.89 2.48 25.24
CA ALA A 92 -11.33 3.07 26.45
C ALA A 92 -11.63 4.57 26.61
N ALA A 93 -11.90 5.26 25.50
CA ALA A 93 -12.34 6.66 25.46
C ALA A 93 -13.87 6.83 25.45
N GLY A 94 -14.65 5.74 25.54
CA GLY A 94 -16.11 5.78 25.44
C GLY A 94 -16.61 6.21 24.05
N VAL A 95 -15.81 6.00 23.00
CA VAL A 95 -16.12 6.39 21.62
C VAL A 95 -16.48 5.17 20.79
N GLU A 96 -17.59 5.28 20.06
CA GLU A 96 -17.96 4.37 18.98
C GLU A 96 -17.70 5.05 17.63
N MET A 97 -16.88 4.44 16.77
CA MET A 97 -16.58 4.99 15.45
C MET A 97 -17.68 4.70 14.42
N ARG A 98 -18.03 5.73 13.65
CA ARG A 98 -18.81 5.62 12.42
C ARG A 98 -18.00 6.18 11.25
N VAL A 99 -17.44 5.28 10.46
CA VAL A 99 -16.55 5.60 9.33
C VAL A 99 -17.36 6.08 8.14
N GLN A 100 -17.07 7.30 7.68
CA GLN A 100 -17.70 7.92 6.51
C GLN A 100 -16.85 7.77 5.25
N ALA A 101 -15.53 7.77 5.39
CA ALA A 101 -14.59 7.54 4.30
C ALA A 101 -13.30 6.89 4.83
N ILE A 102 -12.56 6.26 3.91
CA ILE A 102 -11.28 5.61 4.18
C ILE A 102 -10.21 6.24 3.27
N GLY A 103 -9.10 6.66 3.85
CA GLY A 103 -7.89 7.04 3.14
C GLY A 103 -6.83 5.94 3.28
N ILE A 104 -6.14 5.60 2.19
CA ILE A 104 -5.12 4.55 2.16
C ILE A 104 -3.80 5.17 1.72
N SER A 105 -2.77 4.94 2.52
CA SER A 105 -1.35 5.19 2.27
C SER A 105 -0.60 3.87 2.34
N GLY A 106 0.59 3.81 1.75
CA GLY A 106 1.46 2.67 1.92
C GLY A 106 2.85 2.92 1.36
N GLN A 107 3.74 1.98 1.66
CA GLN A 107 5.08 1.98 1.10
C GLN A 107 5.00 1.91 -0.44
N MET A 108 5.69 2.85 -1.09
CA MET A 108 5.66 2.98 -2.54
C MET A 108 6.42 1.86 -3.25
N HIS A 109 6.23 1.77 -4.57
CA HIS A 109 7.02 0.97 -5.51
C HIS A 109 6.97 -0.56 -5.40
N GLY A 110 6.33 -1.12 -4.37
CA GLY A 110 6.22 -2.57 -4.23
C GLY A 110 5.54 -3.21 -5.45
N GLU A 111 5.93 -4.44 -5.77
CA GLU A 111 5.37 -5.24 -6.86
C GLU A 111 4.52 -6.38 -6.28
N VAL A 112 3.19 -6.23 -6.36
CA VAL A 112 2.22 -7.28 -6.06
C VAL A 112 1.67 -7.79 -7.39
N LEU A 113 1.99 -9.03 -7.75
CA LEU A 113 1.48 -9.68 -8.96
C LEU A 113 0.33 -10.60 -8.61
N CYS A 114 -0.75 -10.55 -9.38
CA CYS A 114 -1.91 -11.40 -9.20
C CYS A 114 -2.33 -12.04 -10.52
N ASP A 115 -2.91 -13.24 -10.42
CA ASP A 115 -3.54 -13.89 -11.57
C ASP A 115 -4.91 -13.29 -11.88
N ALA A 116 -5.56 -13.81 -12.93
CA ALA A 116 -6.87 -13.37 -13.39
C ALA A 116 -7.99 -13.60 -12.36
N ALA A 117 -7.78 -14.47 -11.36
CA ALA A 117 -8.70 -14.67 -10.25
C ALA A 117 -8.40 -13.75 -9.06
N ALA A 118 -7.50 -12.77 -9.23
CA ALA A 118 -7.00 -11.87 -8.19
C ALA A 118 -6.29 -12.60 -7.03
N ALA A 119 -5.76 -13.80 -7.26
CA ALA A 119 -4.92 -14.49 -6.29
C ALA A 119 -3.46 -14.03 -6.43
N PRO A 120 -2.74 -13.76 -5.32
CA PRO A 120 -1.35 -13.33 -5.38
C PRO A 120 -0.47 -14.45 -5.93
N LEU A 121 0.47 -14.10 -6.81
CA LEU A 121 1.41 -15.03 -7.45
C LEU A 121 2.69 -15.28 -6.63
N GLY A 122 2.64 -14.98 -5.34
CA GLY A 122 3.75 -15.14 -4.39
C GLY A 122 3.91 -13.92 -3.50
N PRO A 123 5.06 -13.83 -2.78
CA PRO A 123 5.41 -12.65 -2.01
C PRO A 123 5.52 -11.41 -2.91
N ALA A 124 5.18 -10.26 -2.34
CA ALA A 124 5.39 -8.96 -2.95
C ALA A 124 6.83 -8.49 -2.77
N ARG A 125 7.44 -7.99 -3.83
CA ARG A 125 8.80 -7.43 -3.79
C ARG A 125 8.75 -5.98 -3.37
N LEU A 126 9.51 -5.60 -2.35
CA LEU A 126 9.44 -4.25 -1.75
C LEU A 126 10.37 -3.25 -2.43
N TRP A 127 10.23 -1.96 -2.10
CA TRP A 127 11.06 -0.86 -2.63
C TRP A 127 12.57 -1.00 -2.34
N CYS A 128 12.92 -1.67 -1.25
CA CYS A 128 14.29 -1.92 -0.83
C CYS A 128 14.90 -3.19 -1.46
N ASP A 129 14.13 -3.93 -2.26
CA ASP A 129 14.63 -5.05 -3.05
C ASP A 129 15.61 -4.56 -4.14
N GLY A 130 16.78 -5.17 -4.20
CA GLY A 130 17.93 -4.72 -4.99
C GLY A 130 18.23 -5.54 -6.23
N ARG A 131 17.53 -6.66 -6.49
CA ARG A 131 17.93 -7.63 -7.52
C ARG A 131 17.76 -7.16 -8.97
N ASN A 132 17.01 -6.07 -9.18
CA ASN A 132 16.68 -5.53 -10.51
C ASN A 132 17.44 -4.24 -10.86
N GLU A 133 18.68 -4.11 -10.38
CA GLU A 133 19.50 -2.93 -10.61
C GLU A 133 19.86 -2.74 -12.09
N ALA A 134 20.15 -3.83 -12.80
CA ALA A 134 20.44 -3.80 -14.23
C ALA A 134 19.24 -3.31 -15.05
N GLU A 135 18.04 -3.81 -14.74
CA GLU A 135 16.79 -3.40 -15.40
C GLU A 135 16.48 -1.92 -15.16
N GLY A 136 16.79 -1.39 -13.96
CA GLY A 136 16.62 0.04 -13.69
C GLY A 136 17.52 0.93 -14.57
N HIS A 137 18.78 0.53 -14.78
CA HIS A 137 19.69 1.25 -15.66
C HIS A 137 19.23 1.21 -17.12
N GLU A 138 18.87 0.02 -17.62
CA GLU A 138 18.37 -0.16 -18.98
C GLU A 138 17.10 0.67 -19.25
N LEU A 139 16.14 0.66 -18.32
CA LEU A 139 14.93 1.47 -18.44
C LEU A 139 15.22 2.97 -18.37
N THR A 140 16.24 3.38 -17.62
CA THR A 140 16.65 4.78 -17.55
C THR A 140 17.17 5.26 -18.91
N GLU A 141 18.02 4.44 -19.55
CA GLU A 141 18.56 4.73 -20.88
C GLU A 141 17.45 4.73 -21.94
N LEU A 142 16.57 3.73 -21.92
CA LEU A 142 15.48 3.58 -22.89
C LEU A 142 14.46 4.73 -22.81
N LEU A 143 13.98 5.05 -21.61
CA LEU A 143 12.84 5.96 -21.44
C LEU A 143 13.24 7.44 -21.33
N GLY A 144 14.55 7.72 -21.30
CA GLY A 144 15.11 9.06 -21.14
C GLY A 144 14.67 9.74 -19.84
N THR A 145 14.36 8.97 -18.79
CA THR A 145 13.96 9.45 -17.47
C THR A 145 14.51 8.53 -16.40
N LYS A 146 14.74 9.05 -15.19
CA LYS A 146 15.37 8.27 -14.12
C LYS A 146 14.43 7.16 -13.64
N MET A 147 14.80 5.91 -13.90
CA MET A 147 14.09 4.70 -13.49
C MET A 147 14.93 3.94 -12.47
N PRO A 148 15.09 4.44 -11.24
CA PRO A 148 15.95 3.78 -10.26
C PRO A 148 15.43 2.38 -9.96
N LYS A 149 16.32 1.50 -9.50
CA LYS A 149 16.00 0.10 -9.21
C LYS A 149 14.81 -0.10 -8.29
N ARG A 150 14.35 0.89 -7.52
CA ARG A 150 13.14 0.77 -6.68
C ARG A 150 11.83 0.81 -7.46
N ILE A 151 11.76 1.40 -8.66
CA ILE A 151 10.51 1.56 -9.44
C ILE A 151 9.91 0.19 -9.81
N THR A 152 8.59 0.06 -9.78
CA THR A 152 7.88 -1.21 -10.04
C THR A 152 8.16 -1.75 -11.44
N ALA A 153 8.22 -0.91 -12.47
CA ALA A 153 8.52 -1.38 -13.83
C ALA A 153 9.89 -2.05 -13.99
N ALA A 154 10.90 -1.64 -13.20
CA ALA A 154 12.18 -2.34 -13.18
C ALA A 154 12.07 -3.72 -12.52
N ARG A 155 11.19 -3.88 -11.52
CA ARG A 155 10.86 -5.19 -10.92
C ARG A 155 10.18 -6.08 -11.94
N TRP A 156 9.24 -5.51 -12.67
CA TRP A 156 8.45 -6.21 -13.67
C TRP A 156 9.32 -6.74 -14.82
N LEU A 157 10.21 -5.91 -15.36
CA LEU A 157 11.17 -6.35 -16.38
C LEU A 157 12.06 -7.50 -15.87
N TRP A 158 12.52 -7.42 -14.62
CA TRP A 158 13.29 -8.51 -14.01
C TRP A 158 12.44 -9.79 -13.88
N THR A 159 11.18 -9.67 -13.48
CA THR A 159 10.25 -10.80 -13.35
C THR A 159 10.01 -11.47 -14.71
N ILE A 160 9.81 -10.70 -15.78
CA ILE A 160 9.67 -11.23 -17.15
C ILE A 160 10.87 -12.08 -17.54
N ARG A 161 12.09 -11.59 -17.28
CA ARG A 161 13.35 -12.27 -17.65
C ARG A 161 13.68 -13.48 -16.81
N ASN A 162 13.45 -13.39 -15.50
CA ASN A 162 13.97 -14.35 -14.53
C ASN A 162 12.89 -15.31 -14.01
N GLN A 163 11.61 -14.98 -14.18
CA GLN A 163 10.46 -15.77 -13.75
C GLN A 163 9.36 -15.77 -14.83
N PRO A 164 9.65 -16.22 -16.07
CA PRO A 164 8.72 -16.13 -17.20
C PRO A 164 7.39 -16.85 -16.93
N ASP A 165 7.40 -17.97 -16.21
CA ASP A 165 6.16 -18.69 -15.83
C ASP A 165 5.28 -17.86 -14.89
N LYS A 166 5.89 -17.08 -13.99
CA LYS A 166 5.16 -16.16 -13.12
C LYS A 166 4.63 -14.99 -13.93
N ALA A 167 5.45 -14.42 -14.81
CA ALA A 167 5.04 -13.31 -15.67
C ALA A 167 3.87 -13.69 -16.58
N ALA A 168 3.89 -14.88 -17.17
CA ALA A 168 2.81 -15.39 -18.02
C ALA A 168 1.47 -15.57 -17.30
N ARG A 169 1.50 -15.73 -15.97
CA ARG A 169 0.29 -15.86 -15.14
C ARG A 169 -0.21 -14.53 -14.59
N ALA A 170 0.60 -13.47 -14.64
CA ALA A 170 0.25 -12.17 -14.09
C ALA A 170 -0.81 -11.49 -14.97
N ALA A 171 -1.98 -11.24 -14.39
CA ALA A 171 -3.06 -10.48 -15.02
C ALA A 171 -3.22 -9.08 -14.41
N HIS A 172 -2.79 -8.91 -13.16
CA HIS A 172 -2.83 -7.63 -12.46
C HIS A 172 -1.51 -7.37 -11.74
N MET A 173 -1.13 -6.10 -11.69
CA MET A 173 0.01 -5.62 -10.92
C MET A 173 -0.40 -4.40 -10.12
N THR A 174 -0.03 -4.35 -8.85
CA THR A 174 -0.31 -3.23 -7.96
C THR A 174 0.76 -3.07 -6.89
N THR A 175 0.60 -2.08 -6.02
CA THR A 175 1.48 -1.78 -4.87
C THR A 175 0.85 -2.29 -3.56
N PRO A 176 1.54 -2.17 -2.41
CA PRO A 176 0.95 -2.52 -1.12
C PRO A 176 -0.32 -1.73 -0.78
N ALA A 177 -0.36 -0.42 -1.09
CA ALA A 177 -1.56 0.39 -0.91
C ALA A 177 -2.69 -0.05 -1.86
N GLY A 178 -2.36 -0.29 -3.13
CA GLY A 178 -3.33 -0.78 -4.11
C GLY A 178 -3.85 -2.19 -3.81
N TRP A 179 -3.05 -3.04 -3.18
CA TRP A 179 -3.51 -4.34 -2.67
C TRP A 179 -4.58 -4.16 -1.60
N ILE A 180 -4.34 -3.33 -0.57
CA ILE A 180 -5.35 -3.05 0.46
C ILE A 180 -6.60 -2.42 -0.15
N ALA A 181 -6.45 -1.47 -1.08
CA ALA A 181 -7.58 -0.88 -1.79
C ALA A 181 -8.42 -1.95 -2.52
N ARG A 182 -7.77 -2.87 -3.24
CA ARG A 182 -8.42 -3.99 -3.95
C ARG A 182 -9.12 -4.95 -3.01
N ARG A 183 -8.56 -5.23 -1.83
CA ARG A 183 -9.17 -6.09 -0.81
C ARG A 183 -10.40 -5.45 -0.16
N LEU A 184 -10.39 -4.14 0.02
CA LEU A 184 -11.52 -3.40 0.62
C LEU A 184 -12.64 -3.12 -0.38
N THR A 185 -12.32 -2.88 -1.65
CA THR A 185 -13.29 -2.35 -2.63
C THR A 185 -13.68 -3.35 -3.72
N GLY A 186 -12.85 -4.35 -3.99
CA GLY A 186 -13.00 -5.20 -5.18
C GLY A 186 -12.37 -4.63 -6.45
N GLU A 187 -11.97 -3.35 -6.44
CA GLU A 187 -11.51 -2.62 -7.62
C GLU A 187 -9.98 -2.50 -7.71
N TRP A 188 -9.45 -2.50 -8.93
CA TRP A 188 -8.02 -2.25 -9.19
C TRP A 188 -7.78 -0.76 -9.35
N THR A 189 -7.68 -0.05 -8.24
CA THR A 189 -7.46 1.40 -8.22
C THR A 189 -6.21 1.76 -7.45
N LEU A 190 -5.55 2.83 -7.90
CA LEU A 190 -4.36 3.36 -7.26
C LEU A 190 -4.33 4.87 -7.39
N GLY A 191 -3.95 5.57 -6.31
CA GLY A 191 -3.76 7.01 -6.35
C GLY A 191 -2.57 7.38 -7.23
N ILE A 192 -2.66 8.51 -7.94
CA ILE A 192 -1.63 8.96 -8.89
C ILE A 192 -0.24 9.09 -8.27
N GLY A 193 -0.18 9.46 -6.99
CA GLY A 193 1.08 9.54 -6.24
C GLY A 193 1.80 8.20 -6.19
N ASP A 194 1.08 7.11 -5.92
CA ASP A 194 1.66 5.76 -5.87
C ASP A 194 1.85 5.16 -7.27
N ALA A 195 0.94 5.44 -8.21
CA ALA A 195 1.09 5.07 -9.62
C ALA A 195 2.35 5.67 -10.26
N SER A 196 2.73 6.90 -9.89
CA SER A 196 3.99 7.51 -10.33
C SER A 196 5.24 6.79 -9.82
N GLY A 197 5.09 5.98 -8.76
CA GLY A 197 6.11 5.06 -8.27
C GLY A 197 6.19 3.75 -9.05
N MET A 198 5.19 3.42 -9.88
CA MET A 198 5.16 2.24 -10.72
C MET A 198 5.77 2.48 -12.10
N PHE A 199 5.36 3.58 -12.76
CA PHE A 199 5.78 3.96 -14.10
C PHE A 199 5.60 5.48 -14.31
N PRO A 200 6.33 6.12 -15.26
CA PRO A 200 6.16 7.55 -15.53
C PRO A 200 4.71 7.94 -15.86
N ILE A 201 4.27 9.06 -15.28
CA ILE A 201 2.94 9.65 -15.45
C ILE A 201 3.05 10.88 -16.36
N ASP A 202 2.12 11.02 -17.31
CA ASP A 202 1.88 12.25 -18.04
C ASP A 202 1.06 13.21 -17.15
N GLN A 203 1.63 14.39 -16.88
CA GLN A 203 1.03 15.39 -15.99
C GLN A 203 -0.24 16.03 -16.56
N ALA A 204 -0.43 16.00 -17.89
CA ALA A 204 -1.61 16.56 -18.53
C ALA A 204 -2.81 15.61 -18.47
N THR A 205 -2.57 14.30 -18.62
CA THR A 205 -3.63 13.27 -18.65
C THR A 205 -3.86 12.62 -17.29
N LEU A 206 -2.89 12.73 -16.38
CA LEU A 206 -2.88 12.05 -15.08
C LEU A 206 -2.92 10.51 -15.21
N ASP A 207 -2.37 10.00 -16.31
CA ASP A 207 -2.26 8.58 -16.64
C ASP A 207 -0.80 8.24 -16.99
N TYR A 208 -0.49 6.96 -17.20
CA TYR A 208 0.84 6.55 -17.64
C TYR A 208 1.22 7.19 -18.98
N ASP A 209 2.49 7.59 -19.10
CA ASP A 209 3.03 8.15 -20.33
C ASP A 209 2.98 7.09 -21.44
N ALA A 210 2.01 7.26 -22.36
CA ALA A 210 1.71 6.28 -23.39
C ALA A 210 2.87 6.00 -24.34
N ARG A 211 3.71 7.00 -24.63
CA ARG A 211 4.90 6.81 -25.48
C ARG A 211 5.92 5.92 -24.77
N ARG A 212 6.23 6.24 -23.52
CA ARG A 212 7.16 5.44 -22.71
C ARG A 212 6.64 4.03 -22.47
N LEU A 213 5.33 3.87 -22.31
CA LEU A 213 4.70 2.56 -22.18
C LEU A 213 4.90 1.73 -23.46
N ALA A 214 4.70 2.33 -24.64
CA ALA A 214 4.97 1.66 -25.91
C ALA A 214 6.46 1.27 -26.07
N ASP A 215 7.39 2.13 -25.63
CA ASP A 215 8.83 1.81 -25.62
C ASP A 215 9.16 0.63 -24.69
N PHE A 216 8.52 0.57 -23.51
CA PHE A 216 8.63 -0.54 -22.57
C PHE A 216 8.09 -1.84 -23.17
N ASP A 217 6.91 -1.81 -23.78
CA ASP A 217 6.30 -2.98 -24.43
C ASP A 217 7.17 -3.50 -25.58
N ALA A 218 7.75 -2.60 -26.37
CA ALA A 218 8.67 -2.97 -27.44
C ALA A 218 9.96 -3.61 -26.90
N LEU A 219 10.43 -3.23 -25.71
CA LEU A 219 11.55 -3.89 -25.04
C LEU A 219 11.17 -5.30 -24.58
N VAL A 220 10.02 -5.45 -23.93
CA VAL A 220 9.53 -6.73 -23.42
C VAL A 220 9.31 -7.73 -24.55
N ALA A 221 8.78 -7.30 -25.70
CA ALA A 221 8.54 -8.17 -26.86
C ALA A 221 9.82 -8.76 -27.48
N ARG A 222 11.01 -8.25 -27.14
CA ARG A 222 12.32 -8.73 -27.63
C ARG A 222 13.06 -9.61 -26.61
N THR A 223 12.52 -9.74 -25.41
CA THR A 223 13.12 -10.47 -24.29
C THR A 223 12.65 -11.92 -24.30
#